data_AF-A0A1E7F412-F1
#
_entry.id   AF-A0A1E7F412-F1
#
_cell.length_a   1.000
_cell.length_b   1.000
_cell.length_c   1.000
_cell.angle_alpha   90.00
_cell.angle_beta   90.00
_cell.angle_gamma   90.00
#
_symmetry.space_group_name_H-M   'P 1'
#
loop_
_entity.id
_entity.type
_entity.pdbx_description
1 polymer ?
#
loop_
_entity_poly.entity_id
_entity_poly.type
_entity_poly.pdbx_seq_one_letter_code
_entity_poly.pdbx_strand_id
1 'polypeptide(L)'
;MISTYQDDPQTNYDIRPDIITYNTIMNINAQQGDIKGAVTVFNMMKKDYQSGSRNNNNAKPNIASYTILINAWSKSNTRDAPIEAETLLLEMLDLYSKGLLNESPNTIVYSSVINCWSKSDRIEGPKRALDILMTMISKYDDSGNNSNNNNNVRPDTITFNSVMNAYAKRGDIMGCNKVFDIMKKEFRRGNINAKSDVRTCNILIDAWSKSGNDKAPEEAVFDMMKNDFRSGNKNAKPNRVSYSTMIDAWSKCSSNSKLNAPIEAEAVLLEMINLYSKGDIEEGPGTQLYTSLINCWSKSSRPDAPKRSLQILKTMISNAKNNKDVRPDTTTYNSIIDAHARQGDVEGAIEVFTMMTKDDDDDDKNAINSVKPDLFTYNILIDGWYKSGDDNAPDQVEKILQEMKDRCKKGYLSQGPDEITYNTIIKCLESYPGTEERVSELKKEQERTIRAF
;
A
#
# COMPACT_ATOMS: atom_id res chain seq x y z
N MET A 1 11.45 35.09 18.86
CA MET A 1 12.32 34.47 19.88
C MET A 1 13.63 33.97 19.27
N ILE A 2 13.66 32.85 18.53
CA ILE A 2 14.91 32.37 17.88
C ILE A 2 15.49 33.40 16.91
N SER A 3 14.68 33.96 16.00
CA SER A 3 15.11 35.05 15.10
C SER A 3 15.62 36.25 15.91
N THR A 4 14.84 36.69 16.90
CA THR A 4 15.16 37.84 17.77
C THR A 4 16.50 37.69 18.51
N TYR A 5 16.83 36.48 18.97
CA TYR A 5 18.15 36.19 19.58
C TYR A 5 19.26 36.06 18.53
N GLN A 6 18.98 35.53 17.34
CA GLN A 6 19.96 35.45 16.25
C GLN A 6 20.32 36.82 15.65
N ASP A 7 19.37 37.76 15.65
CA ASP A 7 19.53 39.11 15.11
C ASP A 7 20.43 39.98 16.01
N ASP A 8 20.40 39.80 17.34
CA ASP A 8 21.34 40.41 18.27
C ASP A 8 21.66 39.51 19.49
N PRO A 9 22.66 38.63 19.37
CA PRO A 9 23.05 37.71 20.44
C PRO A 9 23.73 38.40 21.63
N GLN A 10 24.15 39.66 21.50
CA GLN A 10 24.89 40.38 22.54
C GLN A 10 23.97 41.10 23.53
N THR A 11 22.76 41.48 23.12
CA THR A 11 21.80 42.23 23.96
C THR A 11 20.65 41.36 24.48
N ASN A 12 20.34 40.23 23.84
CA ASN A 12 19.19 39.38 24.17
C ASN A 12 19.54 38.11 24.98
N TYR A 13 20.42 38.24 25.99
CA TYR A 13 20.91 37.10 26.79
C TYR A 13 19.81 36.37 27.57
N ASP A 14 18.80 37.08 28.07
CA ASP A 14 17.73 36.52 28.91
C ASP A 14 16.68 35.73 28.12
N ILE A 15 16.76 35.73 26.78
CA ILE A 15 15.79 35.09 25.87
C ILE A 15 16.47 33.96 25.06
N ARG A 16 17.62 33.47 25.54
CA ARG A 16 18.39 32.44 24.85
C ARG A 16 17.60 31.12 24.79
N PRO A 17 17.32 30.57 23.59
CA PRO A 17 16.55 29.34 23.47
C PRO A 17 17.24 28.16 24.13
N ASP A 18 16.48 27.32 24.82
CA ASP A 18 16.96 26.07 25.40
C ASP A 18 16.54 24.86 24.55
N ILE A 19 16.94 23.66 24.99
CA ILE A 19 16.59 22.40 24.34
C ILE A 19 15.08 22.19 24.18
N ILE A 20 14.27 22.65 25.15
CA ILE A 20 12.82 22.52 25.10
C ILE A 20 12.26 23.41 23.99
N THR A 21 12.74 24.64 23.88
CA THR A 21 12.36 25.61 22.86
C THR A 21 12.68 25.08 21.45
N TYR A 22 13.91 24.61 21.24
CA TYR A 22 14.32 24.03 19.96
C TYR A 22 13.50 22.77 19.62
N ASN A 23 13.36 21.83 20.56
CA ASN A 23 12.59 20.59 20.34
C ASN A 23 11.11 20.88 20.04
N THR A 24 10.51 21.86 20.70
CA THR A 24 9.11 22.25 20.46
C THR A 24 8.95 22.77 19.04
N ILE A 25 9.81 23.69 18.61
CA ILE A 25 9.73 24.28 17.26
C ILE A 25 10.04 23.22 16.19
N MET A 26 11.03 22.36 16.41
CA MET A 26 11.30 21.22 15.52
C MET A 26 10.08 20.31 15.38
N ASN A 27 9.42 19.98 16.50
CA ASN A 27 8.26 19.12 16.50
C ASN A 27 7.05 19.76 15.78
N ILE A 28 6.83 21.07 15.94
CA ILE A 28 5.79 21.81 15.20
C ILE A 28 6.03 21.71 13.69
N ASN A 29 7.26 21.99 13.23
CA ASN A 29 7.62 21.87 11.82
C ASN A 29 7.44 20.43 11.32
N ALA A 30 7.89 19.44 12.09
CA ALA A 30 7.72 18.02 11.77
C ALA A 30 6.25 17.58 11.68
N GLN A 31 5.38 18.09 12.56
CA GLN A 31 3.94 17.81 12.53
C GLN A 31 3.24 18.44 11.32
N GLN A 32 3.72 19.59 10.87
CA GLN A 32 3.24 20.25 9.65
C GLN A 32 3.79 19.62 8.36
N GLY A 33 4.70 18.65 8.47
CA GLY A 33 5.37 18.04 7.33
C GLY A 33 6.53 18.87 6.75
N ASP A 34 6.86 20.01 7.35
CA ASP A 34 8.02 20.81 6.97
C ASP A 34 9.31 20.26 7.58
N ILE A 35 9.85 19.23 6.93
CA ILE A 35 11.10 18.58 7.35
C ILE A 35 12.29 19.52 7.16
N LYS A 36 12.28 20.38 6.13
CA LYS A 36 13.38 21.33 5.88
C LYS A 36 13.46 22.37 6.99
N GLY A 37 12.32 22.88 7.44
CA GLY A 37 12.21 23.73 8.62
C GLY A 37 12.75 23.03 9.87
N ALA A 38 12.33 21.79 10.13
CA ALA A 38 12.82 21.02 11.28
C ALA A 38 14.34 20.79 11.27
N VAL A 39 14.92 20.45 10.10
CA VAL A 39 16.38 20.30 9.92
C VAL A 39 17.10 21.64 10.15
N THR A 40 16.54 22.74 9.65
CA THR A 40 17.11 24.09 9.81
C THR A 40 17.20 24.46 11.29
N VAL A 41 16.11 24.25 12.04
CA VAL A 41 16.06 24.52 13.48
C VAL A 41 17.04 23.64 14.26
N PHE A 42 17.21 22.37 13.87
CA PHE A 42 18.20 21.48 14.47
C PHE A 42 19.64 21.92 14.22
N ASN A 43 19.95 22.40 13.01
CA ASN A 43 21.26 22.95 12.69
C ASN A 43 21.54 24.26 13.45
N MET A 44 20.52 25.09 13.63
CA MET A 44 20.61 26.29 14.49
C MET A 44 20.93 25.92 15.94
N MET A 45 20.29 24.87 16.47
CA MET A 45 20.55 24.34 17.82
C MET A 45 21.99 23.87 17.97
N LYS A 46 22.51 23.06 17.03
CA LYS A 46 23.91 22.61 17.02
C LYS A 46 24.89 23.78 16.99
N LYS A 47 24.61 24.80 16.17
CA LYS A 47 25.47 25.98 16.05
C LYS A 47 25.48 26.83 17.33
N ASP A 48 24.34 27.01 17.99
CA ASP A 48 24.25 27.75 19.26
C ASP A 48 24.90 26.99 20.44
N TYR A 49 24.87 25.65 20.40
CA TYR A 49 25.66 24.84 21.33
C TYR A 49 27.17 25.03 21.13
N GLN A 50 27.63 25.05 19.87
CA GLN A 50 29.05 25.11 19.50
C GLN A 50 29.64 26.54 19.42
N SER A 51 28.87 27.58 19.73
CA SER A 51 29.26 28.97 19.54
C SER A 51 30.30 29.47 20.56
N GLY A 52 31.58 29.10 20.37
CA GLY A 52 32.77 29.75 20.92
C GLY A 52 32.73 30.14 22.41
N SER A 53 33.26 31.32 22.76
CA SER A 53 33.48 31.78 24.15
C SER A 53 32.23 31.89 25.05
N ARG A 54 31.03 31.57 24.54
CA ARG A 54 29.74 31.57 25.26
C ARG A 54 28.84 30.40 24.83
N ASN A 55 29.34 29.17 24.87
CA ASN A 55 28.56 27.95 24.55
C ASN A 55 27.18 27.94 25.25
N ASN A 56 26.10 27.65 24.51
CA ASN A 56 24.79 27.40 25.09
C ASN A 56 24.70 25.98 25.63
N ASN A 57 25.16 25.73 26.86
CA ASN A 57 25.05 24.40 27.44
C ASN A 57 23.58 23.93 27.57
N ASN A 58 22.62 24.86 27.61
CA ASN A 58 21.18 24.55 27.70
C ASN A 58 20.56 24.17 26.34
N ALA A 59 21.24 24.38 25.21
CA ALA A 59 20.80 23.97 23.87
C ALA A 59 21.56 22.73 23.34
N LYS A 60 22.20 21.96 24.22
CA LYS A 60 22.89 20.71 23.84
C LYS A 60 21.88 19.69 23.27
N PRO A 61 22.04 19.18 22.04
CA PRO A 61 21.16 18.14 21.49
C PRO A 61 21.12 16.87 22.33
N ASN A 62 19.92 16.31 22.53
CA ASN A 62 19.71 15.05 23.24
C ASN A 62 18.94 14.03 22.38
N ILE A 63 18.67 12.83 22.93
CA ILE A 63 17.91 11.79 22.22
C ILE A 63 16.58 12.31 21.68
N ALA A 64 15.85 13.14 22.45
CA ALA A 64 14.57 13.66 22.00
C ALA A 64 14.72 14.55 20.74
N SER A 65 15.76 15.39 20.68
CA SER A 65 16.05 16.22 19.50
C SER A 65 16.28 15.37 18.25
N TYR A 66 17.12 14.35 18.33
CA TYR A 66 17.36 13.43 17.21
C TYR A 66 16.13 12.59 16.87
N THR A 67 15.38 12.11 17.88
CA THR A 67 14.18 11.29 17.69
C THR A 67 13.09 12.06 16.95
N ILE A 68 12.88 13.34 17.27
CA ILE A 68 11.94 14.21 16.55
C ILE A 68 12.30 14.25 15.06
N LEU A 69 13.58 14.47 14.74
CA LEU A 69 14.04 14.61 13.37
C LEU A 69 13.97 13.29 12.59
N ILE A 70 14.43 12.18 13.19
CA ILE A 70 14.35 10.84 12.60
C ILE A 70 12.89 10.42 12.41
N ASN A 71 12.00 10.72 13.37
CA ASN A 71 10.56 10.47 13.21
C ASN A 71 9.96 11.32 12.08
N ALA A 72 10.37 12.58 11.94
CA ALA A 72 9.95 13.44 10.83
C ALA A 72 10.36 12.84 9.48
N TRP A 73 11.61 12.38 9.35
CA TRP A 73 12.08 11.66 8.16
C TRP A 73 11.32 10.35 7.93
N SER A 74 10.97 9.59 8.98
CA SER A 74 10.20 8.35 8.84
C SER A 74 8.77 8.56 8.37
N LYS A 75 8.22 9.75 8.59
CA LYS A 75 6.92 10.18 8.08
C LYS A 75 7.01 10.81 6.69
N SER A 76 8.20 11.22 6.27
CA SER A 76 8.42 11.72 4.93
C SER A 76 8.44 10.59 3.90
N ASN A 77 8.07 10.91 2.67
CA ASN A 77 8.19 10.01 1.53
C ASN A 77 9.28 10.49 0.55
N THR A 78 10.26 11.24 1.07
CA THR A 78 11.35 11.79 0.25
C THR A 78 12.39 10.72 -0.05
N ARG A 79 12.97 10.74 -1.25
CA ARG A 79 13.94 9.73 -1.71
C ARG A 79 15.18 9.61 -0.82
N ASP A 80 15.57 10.69 -0.16
CA ASP A 80 16.77 10.77 0.68
C ASP A 80 16.50 10.55 2.18
N ALA A 81 15.22 10.46 2.58
CA ALA A 81 14.81 10.18 3.96
C ALA A 81 15.55 9.03 4.65
N PRO A 82 15.72 7.84 4.03
CA PRO A 82 16.43 6.74 4.68
C PRO A 82 17.91 7.04 4.95
N ILE A 83 18.57 7.77 4.03
CA ILE A 83 19.99 8.10 4.16
C ILE A 83 20.19 9.15 5.25
N GLU A 84 19.36 10.19 5.26
CA GLU A 84 19.42 11.24 6.28
C GLU A 84 19.10 10.68 7.69
N ALA A 85 18.07 9.84 7.80
CA ALA A 85 17.71 9.20 9.06
C ALA A 85 18.84 8.27 9.58
N GLU A 86 19.46 7.49 8.70
CA GLU A 86 20.59 6.64 9.08
C GLU A 86 21.84 7.46 9.43
N THR A 87 22.11 8.56 8.72
CA THR A 87 23.22 9.48 9.01
C THR A 87 23.07 10.07 10.42
N LEU A 88 21.86 10.49 10.80
CA LEU A 88 21.58 10.97 12.15
C LEU A 88 21.77 9.88 13.21
N LEU A 89 21.37 8.64 12.94
CA LEU A 89 21.63 7.50 13.84
C LEU A 89 23.13 7.25 14.03
N LEU A 90 23.91 7.26 12.95
CA LEU A 90 25.37 7.10 13.03
C LEU A 90 26.02 8.25 13.82
N GLU A 91 25.56 9.48 13.63
CA GLU A 91 25.99 10.63 14.42
C GLU A 91 25.69 10.44 15.91
N MET A 92 24.48 9.99 16.27
CA MET A 92 24.14 9.71 17.67
C MET A 92 25.05 8.65 18.29
N LEU A 93 25.39 7.60 17.52
CA LEU A 93 26.27 6.53 17.98
C LEU A 93 27.71 7.01 18.21
N ASP A 94 28.22 7.86 17.33
CA ASP A 94 29.54 8.49 17.48
C ASP A 94 29.58 9.44 18.68
N LEU A 95 28.52 10.24 18.88
CA LEU A 95 28.44 11.13 20.05
C LEU A 95 28.32 10.36 21.36
N TYR A 96 27.60 9.25 21.37
CA TYR A 96 27.50 8.38 22.54
C TYR A 96 28.85 7.72 22.86
N SER A 97 29.57 7.20 21.86
CA SER A 97 30.88 6.57 22.07
C SER A 97 31.93 7.55 22.59
N LYS A 98 31.81 8.84 22.23
CA LYS A 98 32.64 9.94 22.74
C LYS A 98 32.21 10.47 24.12
N GLY A 99 31.14 9.93 24.71
CA GLY A 99 30.57 10.43 25.97
C GLY A 99 29.92 11.82 25.86
N LEU A 100 29.68 12.31 24.65
CA LEU A 100 29.04 13.60 24.39
C LEU A 100 27.52 13.50 24.44
N LEU A 101 26.95 12.32 24.20
CA LEU A 101 25.53 12.03 24.39
C LEU A 101 25.36 11.16 25.65
N ASN A 102 24.45 11.56 26.54
CA ASN A 102 24.29 10.88 27.84
C ASN A 102 23.60 9.51 27.70
N GLU A 103 22.85 9.30 26.63
CA GLU A 103 22.02 8.13 26.41
C GLU A 103 22.30 7.54 25.01
N SER A 104 22.20 6.22 24.90
CA SER A 104 22.37 5.50 23.62
C SER A 104 21.05 5.48 22.84
N PRO A 105 21.06 5.47 21.49
CA PRO A 105 19.85 5.29 20.69
C PRO A 105 19.04 4.08 21.16
N ASN A 106 17.73 4.27 21.37
CA ASN A 106 16.80 3.25 21.86
C ASN A 106 16.00 2.59 20.72
N THR A 107 15.14 1.62 21.04
CA THR A 107 14.29 0.91 20.07
C THR A 107 13.48 1.84 19.17
N ILE A 108 13.00 2.99 19.66
CA ILE A 108 12.22 3.95 18.86
C ILE A 108 13.07 4.54 17.74
N VAL A 109 14.29 5.01 18.07
CA VAL A 109 15.20 5.60 17.07
C VAL A 109 15.51 4.59 15.97
N TYR A 110 15.92 3.38 16.35
CA TYR A 110 16.23 2.32 15.40
C TYR A 110 15.01 1.92 14.55
N SER A 111 13.84 1.74 15.18
CA SER A 111 12.59 1.41 14.48
C SER A 111 12.21 2.46 13.45
N SER A 112 12.40 3.73 13.76
CA SER A 112 12.09 4.82 12.83
C SER A 112 13.04 4.86 11.64
N VAL A 113 14.34 4.61 11.82
CA VAL A 113 15.29 4.48 10.70
C VAL A 113 14.96 3.26 9.84
N ILE A 114 14.66 2.11 10.46
CA ILE A 114 14.22 0.91 9.74
C ILE A 114 12.94 1.19 8.96
N ASN A 115 11.99 1.93 9.54
CA ASN A 115 10.76 2.33 8.87
C ASN A 115 11.04 3.22 7.66
N CYS A 116 11.99 4.17 7.72
CA CYS A 116 12.44 4.94 6.55
C CYS A 116 12.93 4.01 5.44
N TRP A 117 13.79 3.04 5.76
CA TRP A 117 14.29 2.07 4.80
C TRP A 117 13.18 1.18 4.22
N SER A 118 12.19 0.79 5.04
CA SER A 118 11.02 0.00 4.59
C SER A 118 10.08 0.75 3.66
N LYS A 119 10.05 2.09 3.77
CA LYS A 119 9.25 2.96 2.91
C LYS A 119 9.96 3.33 1.62
N SER A 120 11.28 3.17 1.58
CA SER A 120 12.10 3.53 0.43
C SER A 120 11.95 2.56 -0.75
N ASP A 121 11.91 3.13 -1.96
CA ASP A 121 11.97 2.38 -3.22
C ASP A 121 13.42 2.00 -3.63
N ARG A 122 14.43 2.39 -2.83
CA ARG A 122 15.86 2.13 -3.11
C ARG A 122 16.20 0.66 -3.01
N ILE A 123 16.88 0.07 -4.00
CA ILE A 123 17.15 -1.37 -4.11
C ILE A 123 17.83 -1.96 -2.84
N GLU A 124 18.63 -1.19 -2.13
CA GLU A 124 19.34 -1.64 -0.92
C GLU A 124 18.45 -1.69 0.35
N GLY A 125 17.27 -1.08 0.31
CA GLY A 125 16.43 -0.84 1.50
C GLY A 125 16.17 -2.05 2.41
N PRO A 126 15.76 -3.22 1.88
CA PRO A 126 15.52 -4.40 2.70
C PRO A 126 16.79 -4.92 3.39
N LYS A 127 17.94 -4.88 2.69
CA LYS A 127 19.23 -5.31 3.25
C LYS A 127 19.68 -4.36 4.36
N ARG A 128 19.60 -3.04 4.14
CA ARG A 128 19.92 -2.04 5.18
C ARG A 128 19.03 -2.15 6.41
N ALA A 129 17.72 -2.32 6.20
CA ALA A 129 16.76 -2.54 7.27
C ALA A 129 17.10 -3.79 8.11
N LEU A 130 17.49 -4.88 7.45
CA LEU A 130 17.94 -6.12 8.12
C LEU A 130 19.27 -5.92 8.87
N ASP A 131 20.24 -5.24 8.27
CA ASP A 131 21.54 -4.98 8.90
C ASP A 131 21.38 -4.16 10.20
N ILE A 132 20.52 -3.15 10.17
CA ILE A 132 20.19 -2.33 11.34
C ILE A 132 19.49 -3.17 12.42
N LEU A 133 18.52 -4.02 12.02
CA LEU A 133 17.86 -4.94 12.95
C LEU A 133 18.85 -5.92 13.61
N MET A 134 19.77 -6.50 12.84
CA MET A 134 20.81 -7.38 13.40
C MET A 134 21.76 -6.63 14.34
N THR A 135 22.08 -5.37 14.03
CA THR A 135 22.86 -4.49 14.91
C THR A 135 22.15 -4.28 16.25
N MET A 136 20.83 -4.08 16.25
CA MET A 136 20.04 -3.98 17.49
C MET A 136 20.12 -5.25 18.34
N ILE A 137 19.99 -6.42 17.71
CA ILE A 137 20.07 -7.72 18.40
C ILE A 137 21.46 -7.92 19.00
N SER A 138 22.53 -7.67 18.23
CA SER A 138 23.91 -7.78 18.71
C SER A 138 24.16 -6.87 19.91
N LYS A 139 23.72 -5.60 19.82
CA LYS A 139 23.88 -4.64 20.93
C LYS A 139 23.13 -5.05 22.19
N TYR A 140 21.94 -5.63 22.03
CA TYR A 140 21.19 -6.16 23.16
C TYR A 140 21.96 -7.30 23.82
N ASP A 141 22.50 -8.22 23.02
CA ASP A 141 23.27 -9.38 23.49
C ASP A 141 24.56 -8.94 24.23
N ASP A 142 25.25 -7.93 23.71
CA ASP A 142 26.46 -7.35 24.33
C ASP A 142 26.15 -6.59 25.63
N SER A 143 24.97 -5.97 25.73
CA SER A 143 24.56 -5.16 26.90
C SER A 143 24.17 -5.98 28.14
N GLY A 144 24.08 -7.30 28.01
CA GLY A 144 23.86 -8.26 29.09
C GLY A 144 22.65 -7.97 29.97
N ASN A 145 21.43 -8.35 29.54
CA ASN A 145 20.19 -8.54 30.34
C ASN A 145 19.86 -7.54 31.49
N ASN A 146 20.44 -6.35 31.53
CA ASN A 146 20.16 -5.36 32.57
C ASN A 146 18.85 -4.63 32.25
N SER A 147 17.74 -5.25 32.65
CA SER A 147 16.35 -4.78 32.47
C SER A 147 16.01 -3.44 33.14
N ASN A 148 16.98 -2.75 33.76
CA ASN A 148 16.78 -1.51 34.50
C ASN A 148 17.19 -0.23 33.75
N ASN A 149 17.59 -0.32 32.48
CA ASN A 149 17.97 0.86 31.70
C ASN A 149 16.87 1.29 30.72
N ASN A 150 16.53 2.58 30.75
CA ASN A 150 15.67 3.28 29.77
C ASN A 150 16.21 3.27 28.32
N ASN A 151 17.34 2.58 28.07
CA ASN A 151 18.00 2.41 26.78
C ASN A 151 17.79 0.98 26.24
N ASN A 152 16.56 0.47 26.29
CA ASN A 152 16.25 -0.81 25.67
C ASN A 152 16.44 -0.67 24.15
N VAL A 153 17.37 -1.44 23.60
CA VAL A 153 17.63 -1.57 22.15
C VAL A 153 17.03 -2.84 21.57
N ARG A 154 16.38 -3.67 22.40
CA ARG A 154 15.81 -4.94 21.97
C ARG A 154 14.69 -4.67 20.95
N PRO A 155 14.72 -5.29 19.77
CA PRO A 155 13.69 -5.12 18.75
C PRO A 155 12.31 -5.55 19.26
N ASP A 156 11.28 -4.85 18.81
CA ASP A 156 9.88 -5.19 19.05
C ASP A 156 9.17 -5.60 17.75
N THR A 157 7.89 -5.96 17.85
CA THR A 157 7.06 -6.35 16.70
C THR A 157 6.97 -5.26 15.65
N ILE A 158 7.02 -3.97 16.02
CA ILE A 158 7.03 -2.85 15.07
C ILE A 158 8.33 -2.87 14.26
N THR A 159 9.46 -3.11 14.92
CA THR A 159 10.79 -3.22 14.31
C THR A 159 10.81 -4.36 13.28
N PHE A 160 10.40 -5.57 13.69
CA PHE A 160 10.36 -6.74 12.80
C PHE A 160 9.41 -6.54 11.63
N ASN A 161 8.18 -6.06 11.89
CA ASN A 161 7.18 -5.80 10.85
C ASN A 161 7.70 -4.78 9.83
N SER A 162 8.48 -3.79 10.24
CA SER A 162 9.05 -2.79 9.32
C SER A 162 10.08 -3.43 8.37
N VAL A 163 10.98 -4.29 8.86
CA VAL A 163 11.93 -5.01 8.00
C VAL A 163 11.20 -6.00 7.07
N MET A 164 10.25 -6.77 7.60
CA MET A 164 9.44 -7.71 6.82
C MET A 164 8.68 -7.00 5.69
N ASN A 165 8.09 -5.83 5.97
CA ASN A 165 7.38 -5.02 4.99
C ASN A 165 8.31 -4.52 3.87
N ALA A 166 9.58 -4.22 4.17
CA ALA A 166 10.57 -3.84 3.16
C ALA A 166 10.78 -4.96 2.12
N TYR A 167 10.87 -6.21 2.57
CA TYR A 167 10.96 -7.39 1.71
C TYR A 167 9.63 -7.71 1.00
N ALA A 168 8.51 -7.65 1.72
CA ALA A 168 7.17 -7.95 1.20
C ALA A 168 6.77 -7.05 0.02
N LYS A 169 7.09 -5.74 0.10
CA LYS A 169 6.85 -4.79 -1.00
C LYS A 169 7.48 -5.19 -2.33
N ARG A 170 8.50 -6.05 -2.30
CA ARG A 170 9.25 -6.51 -3.48
C ARG A 170 8.90 -7.93 -3.89
N GLY A 171 7.96 -8.57 -3.19
CA GLY A 171 7.68 -9.99 -3.36
C GLY A 171 8.84 -10.90 -2.92
N ASP A 172 9.83 -10.41 -2.17
CA ASP A 172 10.92 -11.25 -1.64
C ASP A 172 10.45 -12.01 -0.40
N ILE A 173 9.84 -13.16 -0.65
CA ILE A 173 9.37 -14.05 0.40
C ILE A 173 10.51 -14.62 1.25
N MET A 174 11.65 -14.93 0.63
CA MET A 174 12.76 -15.56 1.35
C MET A 174 13.32 -14.63 2.41
N GLY A 175 13.51 -13.35 2.05
CA GLY A 175 13.87 -12.31 2.99
C GLY A 175 12.83 -12.11 4.09
N CYS A 176 11.55 -12.07 3.73
CA CYS A 176 10.44 -11.93 4.69
C CYS A 176 10.40 -13.09 5.71
N ASN A 177 10.49 -14.34 5.24
CA ASN A 177 10.52 -15.53 6.10
C ASN A 177 11.78 -15.58 6.98
N LYS A 178 12.94 -15.19 6.45
CA LYS A 178 14.17 -15.11 7.24
C LYS A 178 14.00 -14.17 8.43
N VAL A 179 13.39 -13.00 8.23
CA VAL A 179 13.11 -12.04 9.32
C VAL A 179 12.11 -12.62 10.31
N PHE A 180 11.06 -13.30 9.83
CA PHE A 180 10.08 -13.95 10.68
C PHE A 180 10.69 -15.07 11.55
N ASP A 181 11.63 -15.84 11.02
CA ASP A 181 12.37 -16.85 11.79
C ASP A 181 13.26 -16.22 12.88
N ILE A 182 13.86 -15.06 12.59
CA ILE A 182 14.61 -14.29 13.59
C ILE A 182 13.66 -13.79 14.69
N MET A 183 12.49 -13.27 14.33
CA MET A 183 11.46 -12.84 15.28
C MET A 183 11.01 -13.99 16.20
N LYS A 184 10.76 -15.19 15.64
CA LYS A 184 10.44 -16.40 16.42
C LYS A 184 11.56 -16.80 17.37
N LYS A 185 12.83 -16.72 16.93
CA LYS A 185 13.99 -17.00 17.79
C LYS A 185 14.07 -16.00 18.94
N GLU A 186 13.88 -14.70 18.68
CA GLU A 186 13.89 -13.67 19.73
C GLU A 186 12.76 -13.86 20.74
N PHE A 187 11.55 -14.22 20.29
CA PHE A 187 10.45 -14.55 21.19
C PHE A 187 10.80 -15.75 22.11
N ARG A 188 11.41 -16.81 21.55
CA ARG A 188 11.89 -17.97 22.33
C ARG A 188 13.00 -17.62 23.32
N ARG A 189 13.78 -16.58 23.04
CA ARG A 189 14.80 -16.00 23.96
C ARG A 189 14.17 -15.08 25.02
N GLY A 190 12.85 -15.10 25.20
CA GLY A 190 12.14 -14.32 26.21
C GLY A 190 11.78 -12.89 25.78
N ASN A 191 11.89 -12.54 24.49
CA ASN A 191 11.44 -11.24 24.00
C ASN A 191 9.92 -11.23 23.84
N ILE A 192 9.17 -10.93 24.90
CA ILE A 192 7.71 -10.86 24.83
C ILE A 192 7.21 -9.82 23.81
N ASN A 193 8.01 -8.78 23.54
CA ASN A 193 7.68 -7.69 22.62
C ASN A 193 7.94 -8.05 21.16
N ALA A 194 8.53 -9.22 20.86
CA ALA A 194 8.71 -9.75 19.51
C ALA A 194 7.65 -10.81 19.16
N LYS A 195 6.54 -10.88 19.90
CA LYS A 195 5.44 -11.80 19.58
C LYS A 195 4.73 -11.38 18.30
N SER A 196 4.43 -12.33 17.42
CA SER A 196 3.68 -12.09 16.19
C SER A 196 2.31 -11.47 16.49
N ASP A 197 1.90 -10.54 15.64
CA ASP A 197 0.57 -9.93 15.66
C ASP A 197 -0.13 -10.08 14.29
N VAL A 198 -1.35 -9.56 14.21
CA VAL A 198 -2.13 -9.51 12.96
C VAL A 198 -1.36 -8.86 11.82
N ARG A 199 -0.58 -7.81 12.11
CA ARG A 199 0.19 -7.10 11.10
C ARG A 199 1.34 -7.97 10.57
N THR A 200 2.02 -8.74 11.42
CA THR A 200 3.03 -9.71 11.00
C THR A 200 2.47 -10.71 9.99
N CYS A 201 1.30 -11.27 10.28
CA CYS A 201 0.65 -12.26 9.41
C CYS A 201 0.20 -11.63 8.08
N ASN A 202 -0.41 -10.44 8.11
CA ASN A 202 -0.83 -9.74 6.90
C ASN A 202 0.37 -9.37 6.00
N ILE A 203 1.51 -8.99 6.57
CA ILE A 203 2.74 -8.72 5.80
C ILE A 203 3.26 -9.99 5.12
N LEU A 204 3.20 -11.14 5.81
CA LEU A 204 3.59 -12.43 5.21
C LEU A 204 2.67 -12.77 4.03
N ILE A 205 1.35 -12.68 4.20
CA ILE A 205 0.39 -12.97 3.13
C ILE A 205 0.59 -12.01 1.94
N ASP A 206 0.81 -10.72 2.18
CA ASP A 206 1.10 -9.74 1.11
C ASP A 206 2.42 -10.06 0.37
N ALA A 207 3.46 -10.50 1.08
CA ALA A 207 4.71 -10.93 0.46
C ALA A 207 4.52 -12.13 -0.48
N TRP A 208 3.73 -13.12 -0.05
CA TRP A 208 3.39 -14.30 -0.87
C TRP A 208 2.56 -13.91 -2.08
N SER A 209 1.49 -13.12 -1.88
CA SER A 209 0.62 -12.55 -2.92
C SER A 209 1.41 -11.87 -4.05
N LYS A 210 2.48 -11.13 -3.71
CA LYS A 210 3.32 -10.39 -4.67
C LYS A 210 4.40 -11.22 -5.35
N SER A 211 4.69 -12.41 -4.84
CA SER A 211 5.80 -13.24 -5.34
C SER A 211 5.48 -13.99 -6.64
N GLY A 212 4.20 -14.16 -6.97
CA GLY A 212 3.75 -15.00 -8.08
C GLY A 212 4.07 -16.49 -7.92
N ASN A 213 4.44 -16.95 -6.72
CA ASN A 213 4.71 -18.36 -6.45
C ASN A 213 3.38 -19.11 -6.21
N ASP A 214 3.13 -20.15 -7.00
CA ASP A 214 1.92 -20.98 -6.93
C ASP A 214 1.87 -21.94 -5.74
N LYS A 215 2.98 -22.12 -5.02
CA LYS A 215 2.98 -22.90 -3.78
C LYS A 215 2.14 -22.14 -2.76
N ALA A 216 1.28 -22.85 -2.04
CA ALA A 216 0.16 -22.31 -1.25
C ALA A 216 0.41 -22.19 0.27
N PRO A 217 1.34 -21.36 0.76
CA PRO A 217 1.51 -21.12 2.20
C PRO A 217 0.66 -19.97 2.71
N GLU A 218 -0.13 -19.30 1.86
CA GLU A 218 -1.08 -18.26 2.29
C GLU A 218 -2.10 -18.84 3.28
N GLU A 219 -2.64 -20.03 2.95
CA GLU A 219 -3.51 -20.81 3.85
C GLU A 219 -2.78 -21.18 5.14
N ALA A 220 -1.54 -21.66 5.04
CA ALA A 220 -0.75 -22.04 6.21
C ALA A 220 -0.46 -20.84 7.14
N VAL A 221 -0.22 -19.65 6.59
CA VAL A 221 0.00 -18.42 7.37
C VAL A 221 -1.30 -17.95 8.01
N PHE A 222 -2.42 -18.02 7.29
CA PHE A 222 -3.74 -17.66 7.83
C PHE A 222 -4.19 -18.65 8.93
N ASP A 223 -3.94 -19.94 8.75
CA ASP A 223 -4.18 -20.96 9.76
C ASP A 223 -3.25 -20.79 10.97
N MET A 224 -1.98 -20.47 10.75
CA MET A 224 -1.06 -20.11 11.83
C MET A 224 -1.61 -18.91 12.63
N MET A 225 -2.14 -17.89 11.95
CA MET A 225 -2.76 -16.73 12.61
C MET A 225 -3.98 -17.12 13.45
N LYS A 226 -4.90 -17.94 12.89
CA LYS A 226 -6.07 -18.45 13.62
C LYS A 226 -5.67 -19.30 14.83
N ASN A 227 -4.65 -20.15 14.68
CA ASN A 227 -4.15 -21.01 15.75
C ASN A 227 -3.43 -20.20 16.84
N ASP A 228 -2.64 -19.19 16.47
CA ASP A 228 -2.02 -18.25 17.40
C ASP A 228 -3.08 -17.53 18.24
N PHE A 229 -4.17 -17.06 17.62
CA PHE A 229 -5.30 -16.47 18.34
C PHE A 229 -5.97 -17.46 19.30
N ARG A 230 -6.27 -18.68 18.84
CA ARG A 230 -6.87 -19.76 19.66
C ARG A 230 -5.99 -20.16 20.84
N SER A 231 -4.66 -20.09 20.69
CA SER A 231 -3.70 -20.35 21.77
C SER A 231 -3.62 -19.24 22.83
N GLY A 232 -4.40 -18.16 22.68
CA GLY A 232 -4.50 -17.05 23.64
C GLY A 232 -3.77 -15.78 23.21
N ASN A 233 -3.22 -15.70 21.99
CA ASN A 233 -2.64 -14.47 21.47
C ASN A 233 -3.73 -13.51 20.95
N LYS A 234 -4.28 -12.67 21.84
CA LYS A 234 -5.30 -11.68 21.46
C LYS A 234 -4.86 -10.73 20.32
N ASN A 235 -3.55 -10.46 20.19
CA ASN A 235 -3.00 -9.58 19.16
C ASN A 235 -2.92 -10.24 17.77
N ALA A 236 -3.15 -11.55 17.66
CA ALA A 236 -3.19 -12.29 16.40
C ALA A 236 -4.63 -12.54 15.89
N LYS A 237 -5.64 -11.86 16.46
CA LYS A 237 -7.04 -12.02 16.03
C LYS A 237 -7.22 -11.58 14.57
N PRO A 238 -7.75 -12.44 13.67
CA PRO A 238 -8.07 -12.05 12.29
C PRO A 238 -9.07 -10.89 12.24
N ASN A 239 -8.76 -9.90 11.41
CA ASN A 239 -9.61 -8.74 11.17
C ASN A 239 -9.92 -8.58 9.67
N ARG A 240 -10.72 -7.58 9.30
CA ARG A 240 -11.11 -7.30 7.90
C ARG A 240 -9.91 -7.25 6.95
N VAL A 241 -8.80 -6.64 7.37
CA VAL A 241 -7.58 -6.57 6.56
C VAL A 241 -7.02 -7.97 6.30
N SER A 242 -6.97 -8.84 7.32
CA SER A 242 -6.49 -10.22 7.16
C SER A 242 -7.30 -11.01 6.14
N TYR A 243 -8.64 -10.93 6.20
CA TYR A 243 -9.52 -11.59 5.22
C TYR A 243 -9.34 -11.00 3.81
N SER A 244 -9.25 -9.67 3.70
CA SER A 244 -9.05 -9.00 2.41
C SER A 244 -7.70 -9.33 1.78
N THR A 245 -6.61 -9.35 2.55
CA THR A 245 -5.27 -9.67 2.05
C THR A 245 -5.19 -11.13 1.59
N MET A 246 -5.87 -12.05 2.28
CA MET A 246 -5.95 -13.46 1.89
C MET A 246 -6.65 -13.65 0.54
N ILE A 247 -7.84 -13.04 0.37
CA ILE A 247 -8.59 -13.12 -0.90
C ILE A 247 -7.84 -12.42 -2.04
N ASP A 248 -7.19 -11.28 -1.77
CA ASP A 248 -6.36 -10.60 -2.75
C ASP A 248 -5.19 -11.46 -3.22
N ALA A 249 -4.55 -12.21 -2.31
CA ALA A 249 -3.51 -13.17 -2.62
C ALA A 249 -3.99 -14.26 -3.59
N TRP A 250 -5.11 -14.92 -3.27
CA TRP A 250 -5.75 -15.87 -4.18
C TRP A 250 -6.14 -15.26 -5.53
N SER A 251 -6.57 -13.99 -5.57
CA SER A 251 -6.93 -13.31 -6.81
C SER A 251 -5.74 -13.16 -7.78
N LYS A 252 -4.51 -13.07 -7.26
CA LYS A 252 -3.29 -12.95 -8.08
C LYS A 252 -2.74 -14.32 -8.47
N CYS A 253 -2.89 -15.32 -7.60
CA CYS A 253 -2.49 -16.71 -7.86
C CYS A 253 -3.44 -17.49 -8.79
N SER A 254 -4.67 -16.98 -9.03
CA SER A 254 -5.67 -17.66 -9.88
C SER A 254 -5.26 -17.80 -11.35
N SER A 255 -4.16 -17.17 -11.78
CA SER A 255 -3.74 -17.11 -13.18
C SER A 255 -3.30 -18.46 -13.76
N ASN A 256 -2.80 -19.43 -12.96
CA ASN A 256 -2.15 -20.62 -13.52
C ASN A 256 -2.33 -21.99 -12.81
N SER A 257 -2.86 -22.12 -11.58
CA SER A 257 -2.88 -23.47 -10.96
C SER A 257 -4.01 -23.87 -10.00
N LYS A 258 -4.94 -22.98 -9.62
CA LYS A 258 -6.00 -23.32 -8.64
C LYS A 258 -7.41 -23.07 -9.16
N LEU A 259 -8.01 -24.09 -9.79
CA LEU A 259 -9.42 -24.08 -10.21
C LEU A 259 -10.41 -23.86 -9.04
N ASN A 260 -9.99 -24.13 -7.80
CA ASN A 260 -10.81 -24.02 -6.59
C ASN A 260 -10.57 -22.75 -5.76
N ALA A 261 -9.51 -21.97 -6.04
CA ALA A 261 -9.22 -20.72 -5.32
C ALA A 261 -10.41 -19.75 -5.23
N PRO A 262 -11.21 -19.51 -6.30
CA PRO A 262 -12.37 -18.61 -6.18
C PRO A 262 -13.48 -19.15 -5.26
N ILE A 263 -13.61 -20.49 -5.15
CA ILE A 263 -14.59 -21.13 -4.26
C ILE A 263 -14.13 -21.02 -2.80
N GLU A 264 -12.83 -21.22 -2.55
CA GLU A 264 -12.23 -21.03 -1.22
C GLU A 264 -12.31 -19.57 -0.77
N ALA A 265 -12.09 -18.63 -1.69
CA ALA A 265 -12.27 -17.20 -1.47
C ALA A 265 -13.72 -16.86 -1.05
N GLU A 266 -14.71 -17.45 -1.71
CA GLU A 266 -16.13 -17.30 -1.33
C GLU A 266 -16.41 -17.90 0.05
N ALA A 267 -15.85 -19.08 0.37
CA ALA A 267 -15.99 -19.70 1.68
C ALA A 267 -15.41 -18.84 2.81
N VAL A 268 -14.26 -18.21 2.58
CA VAL A 268 -13.62 -17.29 3.53
C VAL A 268 -14.44 -16.01 3.74
N LEU A 269 -15.06 -15.46 2.68
CA LEU A 269 -16.01 -14.36 2.81
C LEU A 269 -17.22 -14.76 3.68
N LEU A 270 -17.79 -15.94 3.44
CA LEU A 270 -18.93 -16.44 4.22
C LEU A 270 -18.55 -16.68 5.69
N GLU A 271 -17.34 -17.18 5.97
CA GLU A 271 -16.79 -17.27 7.33
C GLU A 271 -16.75 -15.89 8.00
N MET A 272 -16.24 -14.88 7.30
CA MET A 272 -16.16 -13.50 7.82
C MET A 272 -17.56 -12.91 8.08
N ILE A 273 -18.52 -13.09 7.18
CA ILE A 273 -19.91 -12.64 7.36
C ILE A 273 -20.52 -13.27 8.60
N ASN A 274 -20.33 -14.57 8.80
CA ASN A 274 -20.83 -15.29 9.96
C ASN A 274 -20.20 -14.77 11.26
N LEU A 275 -18.88 -14.53 11.28
CA LEU A 275 -18.20 -13.96 12.44
C LEU A 275 -18.70 -12.53 12.75
N TYR A 276 -18.94 -11.71 11.72
CA TYR A 276 -19.49 -10.37 11.90
C TYR A 276 -20.90 -10.42 12.48
N SER A 277 -21.77 -11.31 11.96
CA SER A 277 -23.14 -11.48 12.47
C SER A 277 -23.20 -11.92 13.93
N LYS A 278 -22.17 -12.61 14.42
CA LYS A 278 -22.03 -13.03 15.83
C LYS A 278 -21.40 -11.96 16.73
N GLY A 279 -20.90 -10.86 16.16
CA GLY A 279 -20.14 -9.85 16.88
C GLY A 279 -18.71 -10.27 17.22
N ASP A 280 -18.20 -11.35 16.62
CA ASP A 280 -16.84 -11.85 16.85
C ASP A 280 -15.79 -10.98 16.15
N ILE A 281 -16.16 -10.24 15.11
CA ILE A 281 -15.34 -9.21 14.47
C ILE A 281 -16.08 -7.87 14.45
N GLU A 282 -15.35 -6.79 14.62
CA GLU A 282 -15.92 -5.43 14.74
C GLU A 282 -16.38 -4.88 13.38
N GLU A 283 -15.68 -5.26 12.31
CA GLU A 283 -15.93 -4.75 10.96
C GLU A 283 -16.40 -5.87 10.03
N GLY A 284 -17.49 -5.62 9.30
CA GLY A 284 -18.00 -6.50 8.26
C GLY A 284 -17.15 -6.46 6.97
N PRO A 285 -17.52 -7.26 5.95
CA PRO A 285 -16.87 -7.19 4.64
C PRO A 285 -17.02 -5.79 4.05
N GLY A 286 -16.00 -5.32 3.32
CA GLY A 286 -16.03 -4.02 2.65
C GLY A 286 -15.67 -4.10 1.18
N THR A 287 -15.67 -2.97 0.49
CA THR A 287 -15.47 -2.86 -0.97
C THR A 287 -14.27 -3.65 -1.45
N GLN A 288 -13.07 -3.38 -0.91
CA GLN A 288 -11.82 -4.04 -1.32
C GLN A 288 -11.91 -5.58 -1.30
N LEU A 289 -12.58 -6.16 -0.30
CA LEU A 289 -12.69 -7.61 -0.17
C LEU A 289 -13.60 -8.20 -1.27
N TYR A 290 -14.77 -7.57 -1.51
CA TYR A 290 -15.65 -7.97 -2.61
C TYR A 290 -14.98 -7.79 -3.97
N THR A 291 -14.26 -6.68 -4.18
CA THR A 291 -13.50 -6.42 -5.41
C THR A 291 -12.43 -7.48 -5.64
N SER A 292 -11.64 -7.85 -4.61
CA SER A 292 -10.65 -8.91 -4.71
C SER A 292 -11.28 -10.28 -4.99
N LEU A 293 -12.45 -10.59 -4.40
CA LEU A 293 -13.18 -11.83 -4.68
C LEU A 293 -13.68 -11.89 -6.13
N ILE A 294 -14.27 -10.79 -6.61
CA ILE A 294 -14.72 -10.66 -8.00
C ILE A 294 -13.53 -10.78 -8.96
N ASN A 295 -12.39 -10.16 -8.64
CA ASN A 295 -11.17 -10.29 -9.44
C ASN A 295 -10.65 -11.74 -9.46
N CYS A 296 -10.74 -12.46 -8.33
CA CYS A 296 -10.39 -13.87 -8.24
C CYS A 296 -11.28 -14.73 -9.15
N TRP A 297 -12.59 -14.53 -9.12
CA TRP A 297 -13.50 -15.19 -10.04
C TRP A 297 -13.23 -14.80 -11.49
N SER A 298 -13.10 -13.51 -11.79
CA SER A 298 -12.85 -12.98 -13.14
C SER A 298 -11.62 -13.59 -13.78
N LYS A 299 -10.51 -13.69 -13.06
CA LYS A 299 -9.25 -14.24 -13.57
C LYS A 299 -9.24 -15.77 -13.62
N SER A 300 -10.21 -16.43 -13.00
CA SER A 300 -10.33 -17.87 -13.10
C SER A 300 -10.78 -18.26 -14.51
N SER A 301 -10.19 -19.30 -15.10
CA SER A 301 -10.61 -19.84 -16.40
C SER A 301 -11.90 -20.67 -16.32
N ARG A 302 -12.72 -20.44 -15.29
CA ARG A 302 -13.92 -21.23 -15.06
C ARG A 302 -15.10 -20.74 -15.92
N PRO A 303 -15.90 -21.66 -16.50
CA PRO A 303 -17.08 -21.27 -17.28
C PRO A 303 -18.18 -20.57 -16.46
N ASP A 304 -18.25 -20.84 -15.15
CA ASP A 304 -19.23 -20.23 -14.24
C ASP A 304 -18.78 -18.86 -13.69
N ALA A 305 -17.55 -18.43 -14.00
CA ALA A 305 -16.96 -17.22 -13.45
C ALA A 305 -17.76 -15.93 -13.69
N PRO A 306 -18.26 -15.61 -14.91
CA PRO A 306 -18.98 -14.36 -15.14
C PRO A 306 -20.32 -14.34 -14.40
N LYS A 307 -21.06 -15.46 -14.45
CA LYS A 307 -22.34 -15.63 -13.72
C LYS A 307 -22.17 -15.48 -12.21
N ARG A 308 -21.13 -16.10 -11.63
CA ARG A 308 -20.83 -15.97 -10.20
C ARG A 308 -20.40 -14.56 -9.82
N SER A 309 -19.53 -13.94 -10.62
CA SER A 309 -19.06 -12.57 -10.39
C SER A 309 -20.23 -11.56 -10.42
N LEU A 310 -21.16 -11.73 -11.37
CA LEU A 310 -22.37 -10.92 -11.46
C LEU A 310 -23.30 -11.09 -10.24
N GLN A 311 -23.44 -12.32 -9.73
CA GLN A 311 -24.23 -12.58 -8.52
C GLN A 311 -23.62 -11.92 -7.28
N ILE A 312 -22.29 -11.95 -7.16
CA ILE A 312 -21.56 -11.28 -6.07
C ILE A 312 -21.74 -9.77 -6.19
N LEU A 313 -21.66 -9.18 -7.39
CA LEU A 313 -21.93 -7.75 -7.62
C LEU A 313 -23.35 -7.37 -7.19
N LYS A 314 -24.37 -8.14 -7.59
CA LYS A 314 -25.77 -7.88 -7.20
C LYS A 314 -25.94 -7.91 -5.67
N THR A 315 -25.25 -8.80 -4.99
CA THR A 315 -25.21 -8.88 -3.52
C THR A 315 -24.47 -7.68 -2.90
N MET A 316 -23.38 -7.24 -3.53
CA MET A 316 -22.64 -6.06 -3.11
C MET A 316 -23.50 -4.78 -3.24
N ILE A 317 -24.20 -4.60 -4.36
CA ILE A 317 -25.10 -3.47 -4.61
C ILE A 317 -26.27 -3.47 -3.61
N SER A 318 -26.85 -4.64 -3.31
CA SER A 318 -27.96 -4.71 -2.32
C SER A 318 -27.48 -4.32 -0.92
N ASN A 319 -26.28 -4.78 -0.51
CA ASN A 319 -25.68 -4.40 0.76
C ASN A 319 -25.27 -2.91 0.79
N ALA A 320 -24.86 -2.34 -0.35
CA ALA A 320 -24.47 -0.95 -0.49
C ALA A 320 -25.59 0.07 -0.24
N LYS A 321 -26.85 -0.37 -0.31
CA LYS A 321 -28.03 0.44 0.07
C LYS A 321 -28.00 0.85 1.53
N ASN A 322 -27.51 -0.02 2.40
CA ASN A 322 -27.51 0.18 3.86
C ASN A 322 -26.11 0.41 4.44
N ASN A 323 -25.05 0.18 3.66
CA ASN A 323 -23.68 0.36 4.09
C ASN A 323 -22.83 0.96 2.96
N LYS A 324 -22.37 2.21 3.13
CA LYS A 324 -21.55 2.88 2.11
C LYS A 324 -20.18 2.22 1.91
N ASP A 325 -19.68 1.49 2.91
CA ASP A 325 -18.34 0.85 2.89
C ASP A 325 -18.25 -0.39 1.98
N VAL A 326 -19.37 -0.79 1.36
CA VAL A 326 -19.47 -1.90 0.40
C VAL A 326 -19.94 -1.45 -0.98
N ARG A 327 -19.92 -0.14 -1.29
CA ARG A 327 -20.27 0.34 -2.63
C ARG A 327 -19.27 -0.18 -3.68
N PRO A 328 -19.73 -0.75 -4.81
CA PRO A 328 -18.85 -1.11 -5.92
C PRO A 328 -18.11 0.11 -6.46
N ASP A 329 -16.90 -0.11 -6.95
CA ASP A 329 -16.07 0.89 -7.61
C ASP A 329 -15.79 0.52 -9.09
N THR A 330 -15.10 1.40 -9.81
CA THR A 330 -14.76 1.21 -11.23
C THR A 330 -14.00 -0.11 -11.46
N THR A 331 -13.08 -0.45 -10.55
CA THR A 331 -12.31 -1.71 -10.61
C THR A 331 -13.20 -2.93 -10.47
N THR A 332 -14.24 -2.87 -9.63
CA THR A 332 -15.21 -3.94 -9.43
C THR A 332 -15.99 -4.23 -10.71
N TYR A 333 -16.53 -3.20 -11.37
CA TYR A 333 -17.24 -3.37 -12.64
C TYR A 333 -16.30 -3.85 -13.76
N ASN A 334 -15.13 -3.19 -13.91
CA ASN A 334 -14.16 -3.55 -14.94
C ASN A 334 -13.71 -5.02 -14.83
N SER A 335 -13.55 -5.55 -13.61
CA SER A 335 -13.19 -6.96 -13.40
C SER A 335 -14.24 -7.92 -13.96
N ILE A 336 -15.53 -7.60 -13.85
CA ILE A 336 -16.63 -8.46 -14.32
C ILE A 336 -16.79 -8.33 -15.84
N ILE A 337 -16.70 -7.11 -16.37
CA ILE A 337 -16.73 -6.86 -17.81
C ILE A 337 -15.58 -7.63 -18.48
N ASP A 338 -14.38 -7.62 -17.89
CA ASP A 338 -13.21 -8.34 -18.39
C ASP A 338 -13.39 -9.87 -18.31
N ALA A 339 -14.10 -10.37 -17.29
CA ALA A 339 -14.46 -11.79 -17.21
C ALA A 339 -15.34 -12.23 -18.38
N HIS A 340 -16.37 -11.44 -18.70
CA HIS A 340 -17.28 -11.68 -19.83
C HIS A 340 -16.56 -11.52 -21.18
N ALA A 341 -15.78 -10.44 -21.35
CA ALA A 341 -15.01 -10.16 -22.56
C ALA A 341 -14.02 -11.28 -22.90
N ARG A 342 -13.30 -11.83 -21.91
CA ARG A 342 -12.38 -12.96 -22.11
C ARG A 342 -13.07 -14.25 -22.55
N GLN A 343 -14.36 -14.41 -22.26
CA GLN A 343 -15.17 -15.55 -22.71
C GLN A 343 -15.92 -15.28 -24.02
N GLY A 344 -15.78 -14.09 -24.61
CA GLY A 344 -16.53 -13.66 -25.79
C GLY A 344 -18.02 -13.37 -25.51
N ASP A 345 -18.43 -13.32 -24.23
CA ASP A 345 -19.82 -13.02 -23.82
C ASP A 345 -20.05 -11.51 -23.79
N VAL A 346 -20.27 -10.94 -24.97
CA VAL A 346 -20.47 -9.49 -25.14
C VAL A 346 -21.77 -9.02 -24.52
N GLU A 347 -22.84 -9.82 -24.59
CA GLU A 347 -24.13 -9.47 -24.00
C GLU A 347 -24.01 -9.25 -22.48
N GLY A 348 -23.33 -10.17 -21.79
CA GLY A 348 -23.06 -10.02 -20.36
C GLY A 348 -22.14 -8.83 -20.04
N ALA A 349 -21.12 -8.58 -20.87
CA ALA A 349 -20.25 -7.41 -20.72
C ALA A 349 -21.04 -6.09 -20.84
N ILE A 350 -21.97 -6.01 -21.78
CA ILE A 350 -22.86 -4.84 -21.99
C ILE A 350 -23.87 -4.71 -20.84
N GLU A 351 -24.43 -5.82 -20.33
CA GLU A 351 -25.33 -5.79 -19.18
C GLU A 351 -24.65 -5.11 -17.99
N VAL A 352 -23.41 -5.52 -17.68
CA VAL A 352 -22.62 -4.97 -16.57
C VAL A 352 -22.21 -3.52 -16.81
N PHE A 353 -21.77 -3.17 -18.03
CA PHE A 353 -21.49 -1.78 -18.39
C PHE A 353 -22.73 -0.88 -18.23
N THR A 354 -23.90 -1.41 -18.60
CA THR A 354 -25.17 -0.70 -18.43
C THR A 354 -25.54 -0.55 -16.95
N MET A 355 -25.24 -1.53 -16.09
CA MET A 355 -25.40 -1.37 -14.64
C MET A 355 -24.50 -0.27 -14.05
N MET A 356 -23.29 -0.13 -14.59
CA MET A 356 -22.34 0.91 -14.18
C MET A 356 -22.82 2.31 -14.59
N THR A 357 -23.46 2.45 -15.75
CA THR A 357 -23.88 3.75 -16.32
C THR A 357 -25.33 4.13 -16.03
N LYS A 358 -26.19 3.20 -15.62
CA LYS A 358 -27.62 3.43 -15.36
C LYS A 358 -27.92 4.48 -14.29
N ASP A 359 -26.96 4.78 -13.42
CA ASP A 359 -27.10 5.77 -12.34
C ASP A 359 -26.34 7.08 -12.63
N ASP A 360 -25.74 7.26 -13.83
CA ASP A 360 -25.14 8.53 -14.27
C ASP A 360 -26.21 9.57 -14.69
N ASP A 361 -27.45 9.14 -14.94
CA ASP A 361 -28.56 9.99 -15.40
C ASP A 361 -29.44 10.57 -14.27
N ASP A 362 -29.23 10.15 -13.01
CA ASP A 362 -29.90 10.72 -11.84
C ASP A 362 -28.99 11.79 -11.18
N ASP A 363 -29.43 13.05 -11.20
CA ASP A 363 -28.79 14.21 -10.53
C ASP A 363 -28.70 14.07 -8.98
N ASP A 364 -28.96 12.87 -8.43
CA ASP A 364 -28.88 12.59 -7.01
C ASP A 364 -27.42 12.37 -6.57
N LYS A 365 -26.87 13.36 -5.86
CA LYS A 365 -25.55 13.26 -5.19
C LYS A 365 -25.45 12.13 -4.16
N ASN A 366 -26.54 11.41 -3.87
CA ASN A 366 -26.56 10.19 -3.05
C ASN A 366 -26.63 8.88 -3.84
N ALA A 367 -26.65 8.92 -5.19
CA ALA A 367 -26.69 7.75 -6.06
C ALA A 367 -25.68 6.69 -5.59
N ILE A 368 -26.16 5.46 -5.43
CA ILE A 368 -25.39 4.36 -4.85
C ILE A 368 -24.25 3.92 -5.79
N ASN A 369 -24.37 4.25 -7.08
CA ASN A 369 -23.56 3.77 -8.20
C ASN A 369 -23.07 4.91 -9.12
N SER A 370 -22.69 6.08 -8.60
CA SER A 370 -22.10 7.16 -9.43
C SER A 370 -20.67 6.82 -9.91
N VAL A 371 -20.49 5.65 -10.49
CA VAL A 371 -19.21 5.07 -10.88
C VAL A 371 -19.07 5.26 -12.39
N LYS A 372 -18.18 6.16 -12.79
CA LYS A 372 -18.01 6.50 -14.20
C LYS A 372 -17.08 5.52 -14.91
N PRO A 373 -17.43 5.09 -16.14
CA PRO A 373 -16.52 4.36 -17.01
C PRO A 373 -15.22 5.13 -17.22
N ASP A 374 -14.09 4.41 -17.18
CA ASP A 374 -12.78 4.95 -17.51
C ASP A 374 -12.27 4.41 -18.85
N LEU A 375 -11.08 4.85 -19.25
CA LEU A 375 -10.42 4.39 -20.47
C LEU A 375 -10.28 2.86 -20.51
N PHE A 376 -10.03 2.26 -19.34
CA PHE A 376 -9.89 0.81 -19.20
C PHE A 376 -11.21 0.09 -19.43
N THR A 377 -12.33 0.60 -18.91
CA THR A 377 -13.68 0.07 -19.15
C THR A 377 -13.97 -0.09 -20.65
N TYR A 378 -13.70 0.94 -21.44
CA TYR A 378 -13.95 0.92 -22.88
C TYR A 378 -13.01 0.00 -23.64
N ASN A 379 -11.72 -0.03 -23.28
CA ASN A 379 -10.76 -0.94 -23.89
C ASN A 379 -11.15 -2.41 -23.66
N ILE A 380 -11.68 -2.77 -22.48
CA ILE A 380 -12.20 -4.11 -22.21
C ILE A 380 -13.41 -4.43 -23.11
N LEU A 381 -14.34 -3.50 -23.29
CA LEU A 381 -15.52 -3.73 -24.15
C LEU A 381 -15.12 -3.96 -25.61
N ILE A 382 -14.16 -3.19 -26.12
CA ILE A 382 -13.63 -3.35 -27.48
C ILE A 382 -12.97 -4.73 -27.62
N ASP A 383 -12.15 -5.14 -26.65
CA ASP A 383 -11.53 -6.47 -26.64
C ASP A 383 -12.56 -7.61 -26.55
N GLY A 384 -13.66 -7.42 -25.82
CA GLY A 384 -14.78 -8.35 -25.75
C GLY A 384 -15.48 -8.52 -27.11
N TRP A 385 -15.81 -7.43 -27.79
CA TRP A 385 -16.36 -7.47 -29.16
C TRP A 385 -15.41 -8.16 -30.12
N TYR A 386 -14.12 -7.84 -30.06
CA TYR A 386 -13.11 -8.50 -30.87
C TYR A 386 -13.10 -10.03 -30.66
N LYS A 387 -13.15 -10.49 -29.42
CA LYS A 387 -13.11 -11.92 -29.07
C LYS A 387 -14.42 -12.67 -29.32
N SER A 388 -15.54 -11.97 -29.45
CA SER A 388 -16.85 -12.59 -29.68
C SER A 388 -16.97 -13.30 -31.03
N GLY A 389 -16.24 -12.81 -32.04
CA GLY A 389 -16.39 -13.27 -33.42
C GLY A 389 -17.75 -12.92 -34.06
N ASP A 390 -18.52 -12.00 -33.46
CA ASP A 390 -19.79 -11.52 -34.03
C ASP A 390 -19.53 -10.68 -35.29
N ASP A 391 -20.28 -10.93 -36.35
CA ASP A 391 -20.16 -10.21 -37.63
C ASP A 391 -20.37 -8.69 -37.48
N ASN A 392 -21.12 -8.25 -36.44
CA ASN A 392 -21.34 -6.84 -36.13
C ASN A 392 -20.21 -6.20 -35.31
N ALA A 393 -19.18 -6.95 -34.90
CA ALA A 393 -18.10 -6.42 -34.08
C ALA A 393 -17.45 -5.15 -34.67
N PRO A 394 -17.18 -5.03 -36.00
CA PRO A 394 -16.64 -3.81 -36.60
C PRO A 394 -17.49 -2.56 -36.33
N ASP A 395 -18.81 -2.67 -36.51
CA ASP A 395 -19.73 -1.54 -36.32
C ASP A 395 -19.81 -1.12 -34.84
N GLN A 396 -19.75 -2.09 -33.92
CA GLN A 396 -19.86 -1.84 -32.49
C GLN A 396 -18.58 -1.24 -31.90
N VAL A 397 -17.39 -1.71 -32.31
CA VAL A 397 -16.12 -1.11 -31.85
C VAL A 397 -15.97 0.32 -32.36
N GLU A 398 -16.46 0.64 -33.56
CA GLU A 398 -16.47 2.00 -34.09
C GLU A 398 -17.47 2.88 -33.32
N LYS A 399 -18.65 2.37 -33.00
CA LYS A 399 -19.62 3.07 -32.15
C LYS A 399 -19.05 3.39 -30.76
N ILE A 400 -18.34 2.44 -30.15
CA ILE A 400 -17.66 2.64 -28.87
C ILE A 400 -16.56 3.71 -28.99
N LEU A 401 -15.74 3.68 -30.04
CA LEU A 401 -14.71 4.70 -30.30
C LEU A 401 -15.32 6.10 -30.40
N GLN A 402 -16.44 6.23 -31.10
CA GLN A 402 -17.14 7.50 -31.24
C GLN A 402 -17.70 7.98 -29.89
N GLU A 403 -18.31 7.09 -29.10
CA GLU A 403 -18.77 7.42 -27.74
C GLU A 403 -17.62 7.92 -26.85
N MET A 404 -16.46 7.25 -26.87
CA MET A 404 -15.28 7.67 -26.12
C MET A 404 -14.81 9.06 -26.52
N LYS A 405 -14.72 9.34 -27.83
CA LYS A 405 -14.34 10.66 -28.36
C LYS A 405 -15.33 11.74 -27.89
N ASP A 406 -16.62 11.47 -27.90
CA ASP A 406 -17.65 12.43 -27.51
C ASP A 406 -17.69 12.66 -25.99
N ARG A 407 -17.52 11.62 -25.17
CA ARG A 407 -17.41 11.77 -23.71
C ARG A 407 -16.14 12.52 -23.30
N CYS A 408 -15.03 12.31 -24.00
CA CYS A 408 -13.81 13.08 -23.78
C CYS A 408 -14.02 14.56 -24.11
N LYS A 409 -14.64 14.90 -25.24
CA LYS A 409 -14.95 16.29 -25.61
C LYS A 409 -15.87 16.99 -24.60
N LYS A 410 -16.82 16.24 -24.01
CA LYS A 410 -17.73 16.75 -22.98
C LYS A 410 -17.10 16.83 -21.59
N GLY A 411 -15.85 16.38 -21.41
CA GLY A 411 -15.15 16.38 -20.12
C GLY A 411 -15.60 15.27 -19.16
N TYR A 412 -16.39 14.29 -19.64
CA TYR A 412 -16.82 13.14 -18.83
C TYR A 412 -15.74 12.05 -18.73
N LEU A 413 -14.79 12.03 -19.67
CA LEU A 413 -13.64 11.13 -19.68
C LEU A 413 -12.37 11.98 -19.63
N SER A 414 -11.48 11.68 -18.68
CA SER A 414 -10.26 12.47 -18.45
C SER A 414 -9.23 12.36 -19.58
N GLN A 415 -9.28 11.26 -20.34
CA GLN A 415 -8.35 10.97 -21.43
C GLN A 415 -9.13 10.40 -22.60
N GLY A 416 -8.83 10.85 -23.83
CA GLY A 416 -9.42 10.28 -25.05
C GLY A 416 -8.85 8.89 -25.37
N PRO A 417 -9.24 8.31 -26.52
CA PRO A 417 -8.67 7.06 -27.01
C PRO A 417 -7.13 7.10 -27.05
N ASP A 418 -6.49 6.09 -26.49
CA ASP A 418 -5.04 5.97 -26.41
C ASP A 418 -4.48 4.96 -27.41
N GLU A 419 -3.16 4.74 -27.37
CA GLU A 419 -2.51 3.77 -28.25
C GLU A 419 -3.10 2.36 -28.11
N ILE A 420 -3.47 1.94 -26.90
CA ILE A 420 -4.08 0.64 -26.63
C ILE A 420 -5.47 0.56 -27.27
N THR A 421 -6.29 1.61 -27.17
CA THR A 421 -7.60 1.68 -27.83
C THR A 421 -7.47 1.47 -29.33
N TYR A 422 -6.62 2.26 -30.01
CA TYR A 422 -6.45 2.15 -31.46
C TYR A 422 -5.89 0.80 -31.88
N ASN A 423 -4.87 0.28 -31.18
CA ASN A 423 -4.30 -1.04 -31.46
C ASN A 423 -5.35 -2.15 -31.37
N THR A 424 -6.23 -2.10 -30.36
CA THR A 424 -7.27 -3.13 -30.16
C THR A 424 -8.35 -3.05 -31.24
N ILE A 425 -8.78 -1.85 -31.62
CA ILE A 425 -9.76 -1.66 -32.71
C ILE A 425 -9.17 -2.09 -34.06
N ILE A 426 -7.94 -1.69 -34.37
CA ILE A 426 -7.25 -2.06 -35.61
C ILE A 426 -7.17 -3.59 -35.71
N LYS A 427 -6.76 -4.26 -34.63
CA LYS A 427 -6.69 -5.73 -34.57
C LYS A 427 -8.06 -6.38 -34.81
N CYS A 428 -9.12 -5.77 -34.27
CA CYS A 428 -10.49 -6.21 -34.51
C CYS A 428 -10.83 -6.10 -35.99
N LEU A 429 -10.70 -4.92 -36.59
CA LEU A 429 -11.05 -4.66 -37.98
C LEU A 429 -10.23 -5.51 -38.96
N GLU A 430 -8.92 -5.66 -38.77
CA GLU A 430 -8.05 -6.52 -39.59
C GLU A 430 -8.51 -7.99 -39.64
N SER A 431 -9.34 -8.44 -38.69
CA SER A 431 -9.89 -9.80 -38.68
C SER A 431 -11.15 -9.94 -39.56
N TYR A 432 -11.71 -8.85 -40.09
CA TYR A 432 -12.91 -8.82 -40.92
C TYR A 432 -12.62 -8.21 -42.31
N PRO A 433 -13.08 -8.85 -43.41
CA PRO A 433 -12.85 -8.36 -44.77
C PRO A 433 -13.60 -7.05 -45.05
N GLY A 434 -13.01 -6.15 -45.85
CA GLY A 434 -13.66 -4.90 -46.26
C GLY A 434 -13.45 -3.72 -45.31
N THR A 435 -12.57 -3.86 -44.31
CA THR A 435 -12.24 -2.82 -43.33
C THR A 435 -10.85 -2.18 -43.56
N GLU A 436 -10.15 -2.54 -44.64
CA GLU A 436 -8.73 -2.19 -44.87
C GLU A 436 -8.51 -0.68 -45.02
N GLU A 437 -9.46 0.02 -45.65
CA GLU A 437 -9.43 1.48 -45.76
C GLU A 437 -9.54 2.13 -44.38
N ARG A 438 -10.49 1.67 -43.54
CA ARG A 438 -10.69 2.18 -42.18
C ARG A 438 -9.48 1.90 -41.28
N VAL A 439 -8.88 0.72 -41.39
CA VAL A 439 -7.62 0.38 -40.68
C VAL A 439 -6.52 1.38 -41.03
N SER A 440 -6.40 1.75 -42.31
CA SER A 440 -5.39 2.72 -42.77
C SER A 440 -5.66 4.14 -42.24
N GLU A 441 -6.92 4.52 -42.06
CA GLU A 441 -7.30 5.78 -41.43
C GLU A 441 -6.98 5.80 -39.93
N LEU A 442 -7.35 4.74 -39.19
CA LEU A 442 -7.11 4.65 -37.75
C LEU A 442 -5.62 4.65 -37.41
N LYS A 443 -4.76 4.03 -38.23
CA LYS A 443 -3.30 4.12 -38.07
C LYS A 443 -2.79 5.57 -38.17
N LYS A 444 -3.35 6.36 -39.10
CA LYS A 444 -3.02 7.79 -39.22
C LYS A 444 -3.56 8.61 -38.04
N GLU A 445 -4.75 8.27 -37.53
CA GLU A 445 -5.32 8.91 -36.32
C GLU A 445 -4.43 8.64 -35.10
N GLN A 446 -4.01 7.39 -34.90
CA GLN A 446 -3.10 6.96 -33.83
C GLN A 446 -1.77 7.72 -33.88
N GLU A 447 -1.13 7.83 -35.05
CA GLU A 447 0.11 8.60 -35.21
C GLU A 447 -0.04 10.08 -34.82
N ARG A 448 -1.20 10.68 -35.09
CA ARG A 448 -1.49 12.07 -34.69
C ARG A 448 -1.66 12.19 -33.19
N THR A 449 -2.30 11.22 -32.55
CA THR A 449 -2.47 11.18 -31.10
C THR A 449 -1.12 11.01 -30.39
N ILE A 450 -0.24 10.14 -30.87
CA ILE A 450 1.11 9.93 -30.30
C ILE A 450 1.96 11.19 -30.39
N ARG A 451 1.86 11.95 -31.49
CA ARG A 451 2.63 13.21 -31.68
C ARG A 451 2.12 14.39 -30.85
N ALA A 452 0.93 14.28 -30.25
CA ALA A 452 0.32 15.36 -29.46
C ALA A 452 0.65 15.30 -27.97
N PHE A 453 1.28 14.21 -27.51
CA PHE A 453 1.88 14.04 -26.19
C PHE A 453 3.40 14.19 -26.28
#